data_AF-A0A8T1VAU6-F1
#
_entry.id   AF-A0A8T1VAU6-F1
#
_cell.length_a   1.000
_cell.length_b   1.000
_cell.length_c   1.000
_cell.angle_alpha   90.00
_cell.angle_beta   90.00
_cell.angle_gamma   90.00
#
_symmetry.space_group_name_H-M   'P 1'
#
loop_
_entity.id
_entity.type
_entity.pdbx_description
1 polymer ?
#
loop_
_entity_poly.entity_id
_entity_poly.type
_entity_poly.pdbx_seq_one_letter_code
_entity_poly.pdbx_strand_id
1 'polypeptide(L)'
;MHSSQVTVCWGLLGALYFVDHETTMYLSYLKLIIDSGTLEPGSAIAADNVVRPGAPDYLEFIENSPRFSAVRHTVHCGHDRKLMPDLSIATFLG
;
A
#
# COMPACT_ATOMS: atom_id res chain seq x y z
N MET A 1 -2.34 20.89 10.67
CA MET A 1 -2.02 19.51 11.08
C MET A 1 -3.06 18.61 10.44
N HIS A 2 -2.76 18.08 9.24
CA HIS A 2 -3.66 17.11 8.60
C HIS A 2 -3.32 15.73 9.17
N SER A 3 -4.29 15.14 9.87
CA SER A 3 -4.17 13.81 10.46
C SER A 3 -4.41 12.79 9.36
N SER A 4 -3.33 12.29 8.76
CA SER A 4 -3.39 11.18 7.81
C SER A 4 -3.56 9.88 8.58
N GLN A 5 -4.68 9.19 8.35
CA GLN A 5 -5.04 7.98 9.08
C GLN A 5 -4.45 6.77 8.35
N VAL A 6 -3.40 6.17 8.89
CA VAL A 6 -2.98 4.81 8.53
C VAL A 6 -3.69 3.87 9.48
N THR A 7 -4.49 2.95 8.93
CA THR A 7 -5.18 1.95 9.77
C THR A 7 -4.31 0.69 9.84
N VAL A 8 -4.05 0.24 11.08
CA VAL A 8 -3.31 -0.98 11.36
C VAL A 8 -4.27 -2.02 11.93
N CYS A 9 -4.40 -3.16 11.25
CA CYS A 9 -5.16 -4.30 11.73
C CYS A 9 -4.19 -5.42 12.14
N TRP A 10 -4.27 -5.87 13.38
CA TRP A 10 -3.47 -6.99 13.90
C TRP A 10 -4.27 -8.30 13.85
N GLY A 11 -3.67 -9.38 13.32
CA GLY A 11 -4.29 -10.70 13.23
C GLY A 11 -3.28 -11.86 13.25
N LEU A 12 -3.76 -13.10 13.18
CA LEU A 12 -2.98 -14.35 13.28
C LEU A 12 -1.85 -14.53 12.23
N LEU A 13 -1.78 -13.65 11.21
CA LEU A 13 -0.87 -13.77 10.06
C LEU A 13 0.04 -12.54 9.84
N GLY A 14 0.08 -11.58 10.77
CA GLY A 14 0.92 -10.37 10.69
C GLY A 14 0.12 -9.06 10.69
N ALA A 15 0.80 -7.93 10.51
CA ALA A 15 0.18 -6.61 10.46
C ALA A 15 -0.37 -6.30 9.06
N LEU A 16 -1.56 -5.68 8.99
CA LEU A 16 -2.10 -5.10 7.75
C LEU A 16 -2.10 -3.58 7.85
N TYR A 17 -1.44 -2.93 6.90
CA TYR A 17 -1.44 -1.48 6.72
C TYR A 17 -2.34 -1.11 5.54
N PHE A 18 -3.35 -0.28 5.78
CA PHE A 18 -4.21 0.26 4.71
C PHE A 18 -3.89 1.73 4.45
N VAL A 19 -3.62 2.08 3.18
CA VAL A 19 -3.24 3.42 2.73
C VAL A 19 -4.20 3.89 1.63
N ASP A 20 -4.97 4.95 1.91
CA ASP A 20 -6.06 5.45 1.04
C ASP A 20 -6.31 6.96 1.23
N HIS A 21 -5.26 7.76 1.38
CA HIS A 21 -5.43 9.20 1.62
C HIS A 21 -4.71 10.06 0.59
N GLU A 22 -3.41 10.29 0.79
CA GLU A 22 -2.64 11.25 -0.01
C GLU A 22 -1.57 10.51 -0.79
N THR A 23 -1.81 10.29 -2.09
CA THR A 23 -0.98 9.41 -2.93
C THR A 23 0.47 9.88 -3.03
N THR A 24 0.71 11.19 -2.94
CA THR A 24 2.06 11.79 -2.93
C THR A 24 2.90 11.40 -1.71
N MET A 25 2.27 10.95 -0.62
CA MET A 25 2.94 10.59 0.63
C MET A 25 3.10 9.07 0.82
N TYR A 26 2.58 8.23 -0.09
CA TYR A 26 2.56 6.77 0.10
C TYR A 26 3.96 6.18 0.29
N LEU A 27 4.94 6.65 -0.50
CA LEU A 27 6.33 6.20 -0.36
C LEU A 27 6.93 6.58 1.00
N SER A 28 6.63 7.79 1.48
CA SER A 28 7.10 8.25 2.79
C SER A 28 6.49 7.43 3.93
N TYR A 29 5.20 7.11 3.86
CA TYR A 29 4.55 6.22 4.82
C TYR A 29 5.12 4.82 4.79
N LEU A 30 5.35 4.27 3.59
CA LEU A 30 5.94 2.95 3.44
C LEU A 30 7.31 2.86 4.10
N LYS A 31 8.18 3.86 3.88
CA LYS A 31 9.49 3.93 4.53
C LYS A 31 9.36 3.99 6.05
N LEU A 32 8.44 4.81 6.57
CA LEU A 32 8.20 4.89 8.01
C LEU A 32 7.70 3.56 8.60
N ILE A 33 6.81 2.85 7.89
CA ILE A 33 6.32 1.54 8.31
C ILE A 33 7.47 0.52 8.35
N ILE A 34 8.32 0.50 7.31
CA ILE A 34 9.52 -0.36 7.28
C ILE A 34 10.45 -0.03 8.45
N ASP A 35 10.75 1.26 8.67
CA ASP A 35 11.68 1.72 9.70
C ASP A 35 11.14 1.53 11.13
N SER A 36 9.81 1.46 11.29
CA SER A 36 9.18 1.21 12.59
C SER A 36 9.38 -0.22 13.11
N GLY A 37 9.83 -1.16 12.26
CA GLY A 37 10.11 -2.54 12.63
C GLY A 37 8.86 -3.39 12.92
N THR A 38 7.67 -2.90 12.58
CA THR A 38 6.39 -3.59 12.79
C THR A 38 6.01 -4.53 11.66
N LEU A 39 6.71 -4.45 10.51
CA LEU A 39 6.54 -5.39 9.40
C LEU A 39 7.31 -6.68 9.69
N GLU A 40 6.59 -7.72 10.06
CA GLU A 40 7.09 -9.09 10.09
C GLU A 40 6.78 -9.80 8.77
N PRO A 41 7.59 -10.77 8.31
CA PRO A 41 7.29 -11.55 7.11
C PRO A 41 5.87 -12.13 7.16
N GLY A 42 5.11 -11.92 6.08
CA GLY A 42 3.67 -12.22 6.02
C GLY A 42 2.76 -11.00 6.23
N SER A 43 3.27 -9.91 6.80
CA SER A 43 2.54 -8.64 6.90
C SER A 43 2.19 -8.10 5.51
N ALA A 44 1.10 -7.35 5.42
CA ALA A 44 0.59 -6.84 4.15
C ALA A 44 0.40 -5.33 4.18
N ILE A 45 0.63 -4.70 3.04
CA ILE A 45 0.29 -3.31 2.77
C ILE A 45 -0.72 -3.31 1.63
N ALA A 46 -1.92 -2.81 1.91
CA ALA A 46 -2.95 -2.56 0.91
C ALA A 46 -3.00 -1.04 0.63
N ALA A 47 -2.70 -0.66 -0.60
CA ALA A 47 -2.70 0.73 -1.06
C ALA A 47 -3.74 0.90 -2.15
N ASP A 48 -4.75 1.73 -1.92
CA ASP A 48 -5.76 2.07 -2.91
C ASP A 48 -5.27 3.24 -3.79
N ASN A 49 -5.96 3.49 -4.91
CA ASN A 49 -5.75 4.65 -5.76
C ASN A 49 -4.33 4.80 -6.35
N VAL A 50 -3.60 3.68 -6.51
CA VAL A 50 -2.21 3.68 -7.01
C VAL A 50 -2.10 4.03 -8.49
N VAL A 51 -3.21 3.95 -9.24
CA VAL A 51 -3.33 4.36 -10.65
C VAL A 51 -4.13 5.66 -10.78
N ARG A 52 -5.19 5.84 -9.98
CA ARG A 52 -6.06 7.03 -10.04
C ARG A 52 -6.47 7.42 -8.61
N PRO A 53 -5.97 8.56 -8.06
CA PRO A 53 -5.22 9.62 -8.73
C PRO A 53 -3.80 9.23 -9.19
N GLY A 54 -3.20 8.22 -8.57
CA GLY A 54 -1.89 7.69 -8.94
C GLY A 54 -0.83 7.87 -7.85
N ALA A 55 -0.06 6.80 -7.59
CA ALA A 55 1.06 6.76 -6.65
C ALA A 55 2.30 6.11 -7.31
N PRO A 56 2.89 6.73 -8.35
CA PRO A 56 3.94 6.11 -9.16
C PRO A 56 5.20 5.77 -8.35
N ASP A 57 5.65 6.66 -7.46
CA ASP A 57 6.85 6.45 -6.65
C ASP A 57 6.70 5.27 -5.67
N TYR A 58 5.48 5.06 -5.16
CA TYR A 58 5.16 3.90 -4.33
C TYR A 58 5.21 2.60 -5.16
N LEU A 59 4.60 2.60 -6.34
CA LEU A 59 4.61 1.43 -7.23
C LEU A 59 6.03 1.09 -7.66
N GLU A 60 6.81 2.08 -8.08
CA GLU A 60 8.21 1.90 -8.46
C GLU A 60 9.02 1.29 -7.32
N PHE A 61 8.86 1.77 -6.10
CA PHE A 61 9.56 1.23 -4.95
C PHE A 61 9.14 -0.22 -4.62
N ILE A 62 7.83 -0.49 -4.57
CA ILE A 62 7.30 -1.80 -4.18
C ILE A 62 7.60 -2.86 -5.24
N GLU A 63 7.38 -2.55 -6.53
CA GLU A 63 7.54 -3.51 -7.63
C GLU A 63 9.02 -3.84 -7.88
N ASN A 64 9.96 -2.94 -7.53
CA ASN A 64 11.41 -3.19 -7.66
C ASN A 64 12.08 -3.70 -6.37
N SER A 65 11.35 -3.82 -5.26
CA SER A 65 11.92 -4.26 -3.99
C SER A 65 11.80 -5.77 -3.82
N PRO A 66 12.91 -6.52 -3.62
CA PRO A 66 12.85 -7.97 -3.40
C PRO A 66 12.25 -8.34 -2.03
N ARG A 67 12.06 -7.35 -1.15
CA ARG A 67 11.48 -7.52 0.18
C ARG A 67 9.96 -7.63 0.15
N PHE A 68 9.34 -7.40 -1.00
CA PHE A 68 7.90 -7.44 -1.17
C PHE A 68 7.49 -8.36 -2.32
N SER A 69 6.38 -9.06 -2.14
CA SER A 69 5.63 -9.68 -3.24
C SER A 69 4.38 -8.85 -3.46
N ALA A 70 4.30 -8.15 -4.59
CA ALA A 70 3.21 -7.23 -4.89
C ALA A 70 2.31 -7.74 -6.01
N VAL A 71 1.00 -7.59 -5.81
CA VAL A 71 -0.02 -7.90 -6.81
C VAL A 71 -0.97 -6.72 -6.89
N ARG A 72 -1.30 -6.33 -8.13
CA ARG A 72 -2.28 -5.28 -8.39
C ARG A 72 -3.61 -5.91 -8.80
N HIS A 73 -4.66 -5.51 -8.12
CA HIS A 73 -6.02 -6.00 -8.32
C HIS A 73 -6.82 -5.01 -9.15
N THR A 74 -7.47 -5.52 -10.19
CA THR A 74 -8.38 -4.71 -11.01
C THR A 74 -9.67 -4.47 -10.24
N VAL A 75 -9.97 -3.20 -9.98
CA VAL A 75 -11.14 -2.75 -9.23
C VAL A 75 -11.88 -1.66 -10.02
N HIS A 76 -13.13 -1.38 -9.63
CA HIS A 76 -13.88 -0.27 -10.19
C HIS A 76 -13.46 1.03 -9.51
N CYS A 77 -12.95 1.97 -10.29
CA CYS A 77 -12.45 3.23 -9.77
C CYS A 77 -13.35 4.39 -10.16
N GLY A 78 -13.51 5.33 -9.22
CA GLY A 78 -14.24 6.57 -9.43
C GLY A 78 -15.74 6.39 -9.76
N HIS A 79 -16.38 7.51 -10.08
CA HIS A 79 -17.80 7.52 -10.42
C HIS A 79 -18.09 6.88 -11.79
N ASP A 80 -17.12 6.96 -12.71
CA ASP A 80 -17.17 6.33 -14.04
C ASP A 80 -17.04 4.79 -13.99
N ARG A 81 -16.78 4.21 -12.80
CA ARG A 81 -16.64 2.77 -12.54
C ARG A 81 -15.67 2.09 -13.50
N LYS A 82 -14.64 2.81 -13.92
CA LYS A 82 -13.66 2.27 -14.86
C LYS A 82 -12.87 1.16 -14.18
N LEU A 83 -12.73 0.02 -14.84
CA LEU A 83 -11.91 -1.09 -14.35
C LEU A 83 -10.43 -0.79 -14.60
N MET A 84 -9.62 -0.77 -13.54
CA MET A 84 -8.17 -0.63 -13.63
C MET A 84 -7.46 -1.24 -12.41
N PRO A 85 -6.17 -1.61 -12.52
CA PRO A 85 -5.40 -2.23 -11.45
C PRO A 85 -4.96 -1.21 -10.38
N ASP A 86 -5.93 -0.66 -9.66
CA ASP A 86 -5.80 0.49 -8.76
C ASP A 86 -5.56 0.14 -7.29
N LEU A 87 -5.87 -1.10 -6.91
CA LEU A 87 -5.58 -1.62 -5.57
C LEU A 87 -4.29 -2.43 -5.63
N SER A 88 -3.25 -1.98 -4.94
CA SER A 88 -2.00 -2.73 -4.75
C SER A 88 -2.04 -3.46 -3.41
N ILE A 89 -1.74 -4.76 -3.42
CA ILE A 89 -1.51 -5.54 -2.21
C ILE A 89 -0.08 -6.05 -2.25
N ALA A 90 0.74 -5.64 -1.28
CA ALA A 90 2.12 -6.04 -1.14
C ALA A 90 2.32 -6.81 0.15
N THR A 91 2.74 -8.07 0.04
CA THR A 91 3.14 -8.91 1.17
C THR A 91 4.62 -8.73 1.44
N PHE A 92 4.98 -8.44 2.68
CA PHE A 92 6.36 -8.30 3.12
C PHE A 92 7.00 -9.68 3.33
N LEU A 93 8.21 -9.87 2.79
CA LEU A 93 8.95 -11.13 2.80
C LEU A 93 10.15 -11.13 3.75
N GLY A 94 10.64 -9.94 4.15
CA GLY A 94 11.87 -9.74 4.94
C GLY A 94 12.87 -8.83 4.23
#